data_AF-A0A259KVS4-F1
#
_entry.id   AF-A0A259KVS4-F1
#
_cell.length_a   1.000
_cell.length_b   1.000
_cell.length_c   1.000
_cell.angle_alpha   90.00
_cell.angle_beta   90.00
_cell.angle_gamma   90.00
#
_symmetry.space_group_name_H-M   'P 1'
#
loop_
_entity.id
_entity.type
_entity.pdbx_description
1 polymer ?
#
loop_
_entity_poly.entity_id
_entity_poly.type
_entity_poly.pdbx_seq_one_letter_code
_entity_poly.pdbx_strand_id
1 'polypeptide(L)'
;MPHAHLPRPSARSGVLLAGLSGILLLAGCSSDESASQGQGGIPPATVVVETTKASDVSVRQDYAGRARGAREVEVRARINGILEERLYDEGQVVREGDALFRIDRKQAQAALQRARAERQVADANVQQAEREWNRIASLFERNAVSERERDAARSALDLARANLAVGRWVRGG
;
A
#
# COMPACT_ATOMS: atom_id res chain seq x y z
N MET A 1 21.14 -21.50 -8.16
CA MET A 1 22.23 -22.27 -7.51
C MET A 1 21.59 -23.36 -6.63
N PRO A 2 22.19 -24.55 -6.52
CA PRO A 2 21.69 -25.71 -7.27
C PRO A 2 21.13 -26.88 -6.42
N HIS A 3 20.45 -27.73 -7.18
CA HIS A 3 20.07 -29.14 -7.03
C HIS A 3 20.84 -30.04 -6.04
N ALA A 4 20.09 -30.96 -5.44
CA ALA A 4 20.59 -32.18 -4.81
C ALA A 4 20.08 -33.44 -5.53
N HIS A 5 20.92 -34.47 -5.55
CA HIS A 5 20.99 -35.57 -6.51
C HIS A 5 20.16 -36.82 -6.16
N LEU A 6 19.74 -37.54 -7.22
CA LEU A 6 19.79 -39.00 -7.53
C LEU A 6 19.86 -40.02 -6.35
N PRO A 7 19.22 -41.23 -6.45
CA PRO A 7 19.62 -42.25 -7.44
C PRO A 7 18.54 -43.26 -7.89
N ARG A 8 18.81 -43.99 -9.00
CA ARG A 8 18.81 -45.47 -9.01
C ARG A 8 19.31 -46.10 -10.34
N PRO A 9 20.02 -47.25 -10.27
CA PRO A 9 20.80 -47.80 -11.37
C PRO A 9 20.14 -48.94 -12.17
N SER A 10 20.81 -49.20 -13.30
CA SER A 10 21.07 -50.47 -14.00
C SER A 10 19.96 -51.15 -14.81
N ALA A 11 20.07 -50.94 -16.12
CA ALA A 11 19.69 -51.87 -17.17
C ALA A 11 20.52 -53.16 -17.11
N ARG A 12 19.94 -54.29 -17.55
CA ARG A 12 20.68 -55.39 -18.19
C ARG A 12 19.75 -56.35 -18.96
N SER A 13 20.16 -56.52 -20.21
CA SER A 13 19.81 -57.46 -21.27
C SER A 13 19.27 -58.84 -20.91
N GLY A 14 18.45 -59.39 -21.82
CA GLY A 14 18.20 -60.82 -21.93
C GLY A 14 17.19 -61.18 -23.01
N VAL A 15 17.61 -61.10 -24.29
CA VAL A 15 16.87 -61.62 -25.46
C VAL A 15 17.60 -62.87 -25.95
N LEU A 16 16.82 -63.86 -26.43
CA LEU A 16 17.17 -65.12 -27.10
C LEU A 16 17.53 -66.31 -26.19
N LEU A 17 16.65 -67.32 -26.12
CA LEU A 17 16.80 -68.56 -26.89
C LEU A 17 15.65 -69.53 -26.56
N ALA A 18 14.76 -69.71 -27.53
CA ALA A 18 13.80 -70.79 -27.59
C ALA A 18 14.53 -72.07 -28.06
N GLY A 19 14.25 -73.20 -27.40
CA GLY A 19 14.74 -74.50 -27.85
C GLY A 19 14.48 -75.63 -26.87
N LEU A 20 13.51 -76.47 -27.20
CA LEU A 20 13.63 -77.93 -27.06
C LEU A 20 13.39 -78.58 -25.68
N SER A 21 12.17 -78.51 -25.13
CA SER A 21 11.64 -79.58 -24.26
C SER A 21 10.12 -79.48 -24.08
N GLY A 22 9.39 -79.59 -25.19
CA GLY A 22 8.01 -80.05 -25.19
C GLY A 22 8.00 -81.50 -25.68
N ILE A 23 7.78 -82.47 -24.79
CA ILE A 23 7.44 -83.86 -25.17
C ILE A 23 6.74 -84.67 -24.07
N LEU A 24 6.52 -84.15 -22.85
CA LEU A 24 6.08 -84.97 -21.72
C LEU A 24 4.72 -84.66 -21.08
N LEU A 25 3.84 -83.91 -21.76
CA LEU A 25 2.50 -83.60 -21.23
C LEU A 25 1.34 -84.04 -22.15
N LEU A 26 1.59 -85.00 -23.05
CA LEU A 26 0.60 -85.54 -23.99
C LEU A 26 -0.01 -86.88 -23.52
N ALA A 27 -0.58 -86.91 -22.31
CA ALA A 27 -1.44 -88.03 -21.90
C ALA A 27 -2.50 -87.54 -20.91
N GLY A 28 -3.65 -87.10 -21.42
CA GLY A 28 -4.79 -86.82 -20.55
C GLY A 28 -5.84 -85.88 -21.12
N CYS A 29 -6.45 -86.24 -22.25
CA CYS A 29 -7.86 -85.91 -22.51
C CYS A 29 -8.41 -86.82 -23.60
N SER A 30 -9.08 -87.88 -23.15
CA SER A 30 -9.97 -88.74 -23.93
C SER A 30 -11.39 -88.21 -23.83
N SER A 31 -12.04 -87.94 -24.96
CA SER A 31 -13.49 -88.09 -25.17
C SER A 31 -13.78 -87.95 -26.67
N ASP A 32 -14.50 -88.93 -27.17
CA ASP A 32 -14.81 -89.26 -28.55
C ASP A 32 -15.66 -88.26 -29.34
N GLU A 33 -15.65 -88.50 -30.66
CA GLU A 33 -16.71 -88.26 -31.65
C GLU A 33 -16.60 -87.01 -32.57
N SER A 34 -15.85 -87.22 -33.65
CA SER A 34 -16.30 -87.12 -35.05
C SER A 34 -17.43 -86.14 -35.41
N ALA A 35 -17.09 -85.07 -36.14
CA ALA A 35 -17.76 -84.70 -37.40
C ALA A 35 -16.99 -83.60 -38.13
N SER A 36 -16.61 -83.89 -39.37
CA SER A 36 -16.16 -82.92 -40.37
C SER A 36 -17.27 -81.92 -40.72
N GLN A 37 -16.93 -80.62 -40.82
CA GLN A 37 -17.21 -79.75 -42.00
C GLN A 37 -17.11 -78.25 -41.66
N GLY A 38 -16.28 -77.54 -42.44
CA GLY A 38 -16.50 -76.16 -42.90
C GLY A 38 -16.59 -75.02 -41.89
N GLN A 39 -15.55 -74.18 -41.82
CA GLN A 39 -15.66 -72.76 -41.46
C GLN A 39 -14.43 -72.04 -42.02
N GLY A 40 -14.55 -71.01 -42.86
CA GLY A 40 -15.33 -69.81 -42.59
C GLY A 40 -14.42 -68.87 -41.80
N GLY A 41 -13.92 -67.82 -42.45
CA GLY A 41 -12.99 -66.87 -41.83
C GLY A 41 -13.52 -66.36 -40.49
N ILE A 42 -12.62 -66.21 -39.52
CA ILE A 42 -12.91 -65.66 -38.19
C ILE A 42 -13.69 -64.34 -38.40
N PRO A 43 -14.94 -64.22 -37.93
CA PRO A 43 -15.68 -62.97 -38.10
C PRO A 43 -14.94 -61.87 -37.31
N PRO A 44 -14.80 -60.66 -37.89
CA PRO A 44 -14.07 -59.58 -37.25
C PRO A 44 -14.67 -59.28 -35.88
N ALA A 45 -13.81 -59.16 -34.87
CA ALA A 45 -14.23 -58.88 -33.51
C ALA A 45 -15.05 -57.59 -33.46
N THR A 46 -16.26 -57.66 -32.90
CA THR A 46 -17.14 -56.51 -32.76
C THR A 46 -16.52 -55.51 -31.78
N VAL A 47 -16.04 -54.39 -32.31
CA VAL A 47 -15.53 -53.27 -31.51
C VAL A 47 -16.62 -52.21 -31.35
N VAL A 48 -16.81 -51.75 -30.12
CA VAL A 48 -17.68 -50.61 -29.83
C VAL A 48 -16.88 -49.35 -30.11
N VAL A 49 -17.34 -48.55 -31.06
CA VAL A 49 -16.76 -47.24 -31.39
C VAL A 49 -17.77 -46.15 -31.06
N GLU A 50 -17.31 -45.12 -30.34
CA GLU A 50 -18.12 -43.94 -30.02
C GLU A 50 -17.49 -42.72 -30.71
N THR A 51 -18.30 -41.95 -31.44
CA THR A 51 -17.84 -40.77 -32.17
C THR A 51 -17.92 -39.54 -31.27
N THR A 52 -16.78 -39.05 -30.78
CA THR A 52 -16.72 -37.84 -29.97
C THR A 52 -17.01 -36.60 -30.82
N LYS A 53 -17.84 -35.69 -30.29
CA LYS A 53 -18.09 -34.37 -30.90
C LYS A 53 -17.37 -33.32 -30.05
N ALA A 54 -16.62 -32.44 -30.70
CA ALA A 54 -16.06 -31.27 -30.03
C ALA A 54 -17.22 -30.38 -29.56
N SER A 55 -17.28 -30.12 -28.26
CA SER A 55 -18.19 -29.16 -27.66
C SER A 55 -17.37 -28.19 -26.82
N ASP A 56 -17.82 -26.93 -26.76
CA ASP A 56 -17.19 -25.95 -25.89
C ASP A 56 -17.49 -26.31 -24.43
N VAL A 57 -16.43 -26.66 -23.70
CA VAL A 57 -16.50 -26.96 -22.28
C VAL A 57 -15.89 -25.78 -21.53
N SER A 58 -16.72 -25.11 -20.73
CA SER A 58 -16.26 -24.03 -19.86
C SER A 58 -15.43 -24.60 -18.71
N VAL A 59 -14.11 -24.55 -18.83
CA VAL A 59 -13.19 -24.92 -17.75
C VAL A 59 -13.16 -23.78 -16.73
N ARG A 60 -13.79 -24.01 -15.58
CA ARG A 60 -13.77 -23.08 -14.44
C ARG A 60 -12.71 -23.55 -13.45
N GLN A 61 -11.77 -22.65 -13.15
CA GLN A 61 -10.69 -22.89 -12.20
C GLN A 61 -10.88 -21.95 -11.02
N ASP A 62 -10.99 -22.51 -9.83
CA ASP A 62 -11.14 -21.74 -8.60
C ASP A 62 -9.77 -21.50 -7.98
N TYR A 63 -9.48 -20.23 -7.72
CA TYR A 63 -8.22 -19.80 -7.11
C TYR A 63 -8.49 -19.08 -5.80
N ALA A 64 -7.72 -19.40 -4.77
CA ALA A 64 -7.78 -18.68 -3.51
C ALA A 64 -7.19 -17.26 -3.68
N GLY A 65 -8.06 -16.26 -3.76
CA GLY A 65 -7.71 -14.84 -3.76
C GLY A 65 -7.98 -14.20 -2.40
N ARG A 66 -7.17 -13.20 -2.02
CA ARG A 66 -7.52 -12.28 -0.93
C ARG A 66 -7.74 -10.90 -1.50
N ALA A 67 -8.93 -10.34 -1.28
CA ALA A 67 -9.20 -8.93 -1.54
C ALA A 67 -8.55 -8.07 -0.46
N ARG A 68 -8.03 -6.90 -0.86
CA ARG A 68 -7.59 -5.83 0.04
C ARG A 68 -8.23 -4.53 -0.41
N GLY A 69 -8.36 -3.57 0.51
CA GLY A 69 -8.81 -2.22 0.15
C GLY A 69 -7.89 -1.62 -0.92
N ALA A 70 -8.47 -0.94 -1.92
CA ALA A 70 -7.69 -0.30 -2.98
C ALA A 70 -6.72 0.78 -2.44
N ARG A 71 -7.03 1.34 -1.26
CA ARG A 71 -6.19 2.27 -0.49
C ARG A 71 -6.42 2.02 0.99
N GLU A 72 -5.34 1.97 1.76
CA GLU A 72 -5.36 1.88 3.22
C GLU A 72 -4.62 3.11 3.76
N VAL A 73 -5.29 3.91 4.59
CA VAL A 73 -4.73 5.13 5.16
C VAL A 73 -4.88 5.06 6.67
N GLU A 74 -3.76 5.14 7.36
CA GLU A 74 -3.74 5.24 8.81
C GLU A 74 -3.95 6.70 9.23
N VAL A 75 -5.04 6.98 9.94
CA VAL A 75 -5.33 8.34 10.43
C VAL A 75 -4.58 8.55 11.75
N ARG A 76 -3.61 9.47 11.75
CA ARG A 76 -2.84 9.86 12.95
C ARG A 76 -3.09 11.32 13.30
N ALA A 77 -3.12 11.63 14.59
CA ALA A 77 -3.20 13.00 15.07
C ALA A 77 -1.91 13.76 14.76
N ARG A 78 -2.02 14.94 14.13
CA ARG A 78 -0.88 15.83 13.85
C ARG A 78 -0.40 16.61 15.07
N ILE A 79 -1.26 16.72 16.09
CA ILE A 79 -0.99 17.43 17.34
C ILE A 79 -1.17 16.47 18.51
N ASN A 80 -0.34 16.65 19.54
CA ASN A 80 -0.52 15.95 20.81
C ASN A 80 -1.66 16.60 21.58
N GLY A 81 -2.54 15.81 22.17
CA GLY A 81 -3.64 16.30 22.97
C GLY A 81 -4.53 15.18 23.48
N ILE A 82 -5.45 15.53 24.36
CA ILE A 82 -6.44 14.58 24.90
C ILE A 82 -7.58 14.46 23.88
N LEU A 83 -7.95 13.23 23.52
CA LEU A 83 -9.12 12.98 22.68
C LEU A 83 -10.39 13.30 23.47
N GLU A 84 -11.18 14.28 23.01
CA GLU A 84 -12.48 14.61 23.60
C GLU A 84 -13.56 13.66 23.09
N GLU A 85 -13.60 13.42 21.78
CA GLU A 85 -14.72 12.73 21.14
C GLU A 85 -14.30 12.03 19.85
N ARG A 86 -14.88 10.84 19.60
CA ARG A 86 -14.88 10.16 18.31
C ARG A 86 -16.19 10.49 17.59
N LEU A 87 -16.09 11.03 16.39
CA LEU A 87 -17.20 11.61 15.63
C LEU A 87 -17.68 10.75 14.44
N TYR A 88 -17.25 9.50 14.37
CA TYR A 88 -17.68 8.53 13.35
C TYR A 88 -18.09 7.23 14.04
N ASP A 89 -18.98 6.47 13.41
CA ASP A 89 -19.32 5.10 13.83
C ASP A 89 -18.49 4.04 13.11
N GLU A 90 -18.24 2.91 13.78
CA GLU A 90 -17.45 1.83 13.18
C GLU A 90 -18.14 1.28 11.92
N GLY A 91 -17.39 1.25 10.80
CA GLY A 91 -17.92 0.83 9.50
C GLY A 91 -18.63 1.94 8.71
N GLN A 92 -18.72 3.16 9.23
CA GLN A 92 -19.28 4.30 8.51
C GLN A 92 -18.38 4.72 7.33
N VAL A 93 -19.00 5.01 6.18
CA VAL A 93 -18.30 5.63 5.04
C VAL A 93 -18.04 7.10 5.36
N VAL A 94 -16.78 7.50 5.39
CA VAL A 94 -16.33 8.87 5.64
C VAL A 94 -15.72 9.48 4.39
N ARG A 95 -15.88 10.80 4.22
CA ARG A 95 -15.34 11.56 3.11
C ARG A 95 -14.11 12.35 3.54
N GLU A 96 -13.33 12.80 2.58
CA GLU A 96 -12.22 13.71 2.83
C GLU A 96 -12.72 15.01 3.47
N GLY A 97 -12.06 15.43 4.55
CA GLY A 97 -12.42 16.63 5.30
C GLY A 97 -13.42 16.40 6.45
N ASP A 98 -14.00 15.21 6.56
CA ASP A 98 -14.89 14.89 7.69
C ASP A 98 -14.12 14.89 9.01
N ALA A 99 -14.71 15.50 10.04
CA ALA A 99 -14.15 15.49 11.38
C ALA A 99 -14.34 14.10 11.99
N LEU A 100 -13.26 13.32 12.08
CA LEU A 100 -13.29 11.97 12.66
C LEU A 100 -13.06 11.99 14.18
N PHE A 101 -12.24 12.91 14.65
CA PHE A 101 -11.82 13.01 16.04
C PHE A 101 -11.78 14.46 16.48
N ARG A 102 -12.23 14.71 17.72
CA ARG A 102 -12.09 16.00 18.38
C ARG A 102 -11.04 15.89 19.47
N ILE A 103 -10.03 16.75 19.41
CA ILE A 103 -8.97 16.86 20.41
C ILE A 103 -9.23 18.10 21.26
N ASP A 104 -8.93 18.04 22.56
CA ASP A 104 -9.08 19.18 23.48
C ASP A 104 -8.32 20.40 22.96
N ARG A 105 -9.09 21.45 22.69
CA ARG A 105 -8.58 22.68 22.08
C ARG A 105 -8.04 23.67 23.10
N LYS A 106 -8.22 23.47 24.41
CA LYS A 106 -7.84 24.46 25.44
C LYS A 106 -6.38 24.86 25.35
N GLN A 107 -5.47 23.89 25.22
CA GLN A 107 -4.04 24.17 25.11
C GLN A 107 -3.70 24.89 23.80
N ALA A 108 -4.27 24.44 22.68
CA ALA A 108 -4.07 25.07 21.37
C ALA A 108 -4.66 26.51 21.34
N GLN A 109 -5.82 26.73 21.95
CA GLN A 109 -6.45 28.03 22.08
C GLN A 109 -5.62 28.97 22.95
N ALA A 110 -5.12 28.49 24.10
CA ALA A 110 -4.24 29.28 24.97
C ALA A 110 -2.95 29.69 24.23
N ALA A 111 -2.32 28.76 23.50
CA ALA A 111 -1.15 29.05 22.67
C ALA A 111 -1.47 30.08 21.56
N LEU A 112 -2.62 29.95 20.90
CA LEU A 112 -3.08 30.91 19.89
C LEU A 112 -3.30 32.30 20.48
N GLN A 113 -3.95 32.41 21.64
CA GLN A 113 -4.17 33.70 22.30
C GLN A 113 -2.85 34.33 22.73
N ARG A 114 -1.91 33.54 23.25
CA ARG A 114 -0.56 34.02 23.57
C ARG A 114 0.16 34.57 22.34
N ALA A 115 0.19 33.83 21.23
CA ALA A 115 0.83 34.28 20.00
C ALA A 115 0.18 35.56 19.43
N ARG A 116 -1.15 35.70 19.56
CA ARG A 116 -1.88 36.93 19.19
C ARG A 116 -1.48 38.11 20.06
N ALA A 117 -1.38 37.92 21.37
CA ALA A 117 -0.95 38.96 22.30
C ALA A 117 0.50 39.40 22.03
N GLU A 118 1.41 38.45 21.80
CA GLU A 118 2.81 38.73 21.44
C GLU A 118 2.91 39.55 20.14
N ARG A 119 2.11 39.20 19.12
CA ARG A 119 2.00 40.02 17.89
C ARG A 119 1.49 41.43 18.19
N GLN A 120 0.47 41.57 19.04
CA GLN A 120 -0.10 42.87 19.36
C GLN A 120 0.89 43.77 20.10
N VAL A 121 1.70 43.20 21.00
CA VAL A 121 2.81 43.91 21.66
C VAL A 121 3.84 44.37 20.64
N ALA A 122 4.24 43.50 19.70
CA ALA A 122 5.18 43.86 18.65
C ALA A 122 4.63 44.97 17.74
N ASP A 123 3.34 44.94 17.42
CA ASP A 123 2.67 45.97 16.61
C ASP A 123 2.65 47.32 17.35
N ALA A 124 2.30 47.32 18.64
CA ALA A 124 2.32 48.52 19.47
C ALA A 124 3.74 49.14 19.55
N ASN A 125 4.78 48.29 19.63
CA ASN A 125 6.18 48.74 19.63
C ASN A 125 6.57 49.40 18.31
N VAL A 126 6.12 48.86 17.16
CA VAL A 126 6.31 49.51 15.85
C VAL A 126 5.65 50.88 15.82
N GLN A 127 4.39 50.97 16.26
CA GLN A 127 3.68 52.26 16.29
C GLN A 127 4.36 53.28 17.21
N GLN A 128 4.89 52.84 18.35
CA GLN A 128 5.68 53.71 19.23
C GLN A 128 6.96 54.20 18.55
N ALA A 129 7.75 53.29 17.99
CA ALA A 129 8.99 53.64 17.31
C ALA A 129 8.76 54.54 16.08
N GLU A 130 7.63 54.37 15.39
CA GLU A 130 7.25 55.20 14.25
C GLU A 130 6.88 56.62 14.68
N ARG A 131 6.15 56.78 15.80
CA ARG A 131 5.89 58.11 16.39
C ARG A 131 7.19 58.79 16.83
N GLU A 132 8.15 58.05 17.39
CA GLU A 132 9.46 58.57 17.77
C GLU A 132 10.25 59.02 16.53
N TRP A 133 10.35 58.15 15.52
CA TRP A 133 11.01 58.45 14.25
C TRP A 133 10.45 59.72 13.61
N ASN A 134 9.13 59.83 13.49
CA ASN A 134 8.49 61.00 12.88
C ASN A 134 8.82 62.29 13.64
N ARG A 135 8.86 62.23 14.97
CA ARG A 135 9.22 63.37 15.81
C ARG A 135 10.69 63.75 15.66
N ILE A 136 11.61 62.80 15.74
CA ILE A 136 13.05 63.03 15.63
C ILE A 136 13.45 63.47 14.22
N ALA A 137 12.89 62.87 13.18
CA ALA A 137 13.13 63.27 11.79
C ALA A 137 12.74 64.73 11.56
N SER A 138 11.55 65.13 12.05
CA SER A 138 11.09 66.53 11.96
C SER A 138 11.96 67.50 12.77
N LEU A 139 12.49 67.08 13.92
CA LEU A 139 13.43 67.90 14.69
C LEU A 139 14.80 68.01 14.02
N PHE A 140 15.26 66.96 13.34
CA PHE A 140 16.53 66.94 12.61
C PHE A 140 16.49 67.90 11.42
N GLU A 141 15.36 67.95 10.68
CA GLU A 141 15.14 68.94 9.62
C GLU A 141 15.21 70.38 10.13
N ARG A 142 14.83 70.61 11.39
CA ARG A 142 14.94 71.90 12.07
C ARG A 142 16.30 72.13 12.74
N ASN A 143 17.29 71.27 12.51
CA ASN A 143 18.61 71.27 13.17
C ASN A 143 18.55 71.25 14.71
N ALA A 144 17.49 70.68 15.30
CA ALA A 144 17.26 70.66 16.74
C ALA A 144 17.78 69.40 17.46
N VAL A 145 18.23 68.39 16.70
CA VAL A 145 18.79 67.12 17.21
C VAL A 145 19.99 66.69 16.36
N SER A 146 20.82 65.80 16.90
CA SER A 146 22.02 65.31 16.20
C SER A 146 21.72 64.19 15.19
N GLU A 147 22.60 64.00 14.19
CA GLU A 147 22.48 62.91 13.22
C GLU A 147 22.44 61.53 13.89
N ARG A 148 23.29 61.32 14.91
CA ARG A 148 23.32 60.09 15.70
C ARG A 148 21.95 59.75 16.30
N GLU A 149 21.22 60.76 16.77
CA GLU A 149 19.91 60.57 17.40
C GLU A 149 18.84 60.23 16.36
N ARG A 150 18.90 60.87 15.19
CA ARG A 150 18.07 60.49 14.03
C ARG A 150 18.33 59.06 13.59
N ASP A 151 19.59 58.65 13.46
CA ASP A 151 19.95 57.30 13.06
C ASP A 151 19.59 56.24 14.10
N ALA A 152 19.70 56.58 15.39
CA ALA A 152 19.22 55.73 16.48
C ALA A 152 17.70 55.51 16.42
N ALA A 153 16.92 56.57 16.19
CA ALA A 153 15.46 56.48 16.03
C ALA A 153 15.07 55.63 14.80
N ARG A 154 15.78 55.81 13.68
CA ARG A 154 15.58 54.98 12.47
C ARG A 154 15.85 53.51 12.74
N SER A 155 17.00 53.22 13.35
CA SER A 155 17.43 51.87 13.68
C SER A 155 16.45 51.18 14.64
N ALA A 156 15.90 51.92 15.62
CA ALA A 156 14.89 51.43 16.53
C ALA A 156 13.58 51.08 15.81
N LEU A 157 13.13 51.90 14.86
CA LEU A 157 11.97 51.61 14.02
C LEU A 157 12.17 50.36 13.16
N ASP A 158 13.33 50.25 12.51
CA ASP A 158 13.66 49.10 11.67
C ASP A 158 13.73 47.80 12.48
N LEU A 159 14.32 47.85 13.69
CA LEU A 159 14.34 46.72 14.62
C LEU A 159 12.92 46.32 15.08
N ALA A 160 12.08 47.29 15.41
CA ALA A 160 10.69 47.02 15.81
C ALA A 160 9.91 46.36 14.66
N ARG A 161 10.09 46.84 13.42
CA ARG A 161 9.46 46.26 12.22
C ARG A 161 9.94 44.84 11.95
N ALA A 162 11.23 44.57 12.13
CA ALA A 162 11.79 43.23 12.02
C ALA A 162 11.17 42.28 13.07
N ASN A 163 11.04 42.72 14.32
CA ASN A 163 10.42 41.93 15.39
C ASN A 163 8.94 41.61 15.09
N LEU A 164 8.19 42.55 14.51
CA LEU A 164 6.81 42.30 14.07
C LEU A 164 6.74 41.30 12.90
N ALA A 165 7.74 41.28 12.01
CA ALA A 165 7.79 40.36 10.89
C ALA A 165 7.93 38.90 11.34
N VAL A 166 8.66 38.63 12.42
CA VAL A 166 8.76 37.29 13.03
C VAL A 166 7.38 36.74 13.40
N GLY A 167 6.51 37.57 13.99
CA GLY A 167 5.14 37.18 14.34
C GLY A 167 4.19 36.97 13.14
N ARG A 168 4.60 37.34 11.92
CA ARG A 168 3.78 37.22 10.70
C ARG A 168 3.81 35.81 10.09
N TRP A 169 4.89 35.06 10.32
CA TRP A 169 5.09 33.74 9.72
C TRP A 169 4.08 32.68 10.19
N VAL A 170 3.54 32.85 11.40
CA VAL A 170 2.58 31.94 12.04
C VAL A 170 1.27 31.75 11.24
N ARG A 171 0.97 32.62 10.26
CA ARG A 171 -0.29 32.57 9.48
C ARG A 171 -0.20 31.77 8.17
N GLY A 172 0.97 31.27 7.77
CA GLY A 172 1.23 30.79 6.40
C GLY A 172 1.49 29.30 6.22
N GLY A 173 1.30 28.46 7.25
CA GLY A 173 1.51 27.00 7.20
C GLY A 173 0.21 26.21 7.26
#